data_AF-A0A9Q3UGS4-F1
#
_entry.id   AF-A0A9Q3UGS4-F1
#
_cell.length_a   1.000
_cell.length_b   1.000
_cell.length_c   1.000
_cell.angle_alpha   90.00
_cell.angle_beta   90.00
_cell.angle_gamma   90.00
#
_symmetry.space_group_name_H-M   'P 1'
#
loop_
_entity.id
_entity.type
_entity.pdbx_description
1 polymer ?
#
loop_
_entity_poly.entity_id
_entity_poly.type
_entity_poly.pdbx_seq_one_letter_code
_entity_poly.pdbx_strand_id
1 'polypeptide(L)'
;MKHQTALRSLLIATTFPLMLVGCQSTTNNTLPEPHYAAMANTIAKLREEPCNTPVTSNEQARLAQFDPMVIVGGALHAWVPPHEFPVYLQAMQDTLDCDSEQWVSAFKETLSHSPTFAQSLTTLD
;
A
#
# COMPACT_ATOMS: atom_id res chain seq x y z
N MET A 1 -55.78 -59.75 1.27
CA MET A 1 -55.11 -59.42 2.54
C MET A 1 -53.66 -59.03 2.27
N LYS A 2 -53.17 -57.94 2.92
CA LYS A 2 -51.80 -57.37 2.94
C LYS A 2 -51.38 -56.60 1.66
N HIS A 3 -51.50 -55.26 1.57
CA HIS A 3 -50.70 -54.18 2.19
C HIS A 3 -49.18 -54.42 2.12
N GLN A 4 -48.43 -53.60 1.36
CA GLN A 4 -47.80 -52.39 1.90
C GLN A 4 -47.08 -51.56 0.83
N THR A 5 -47.17 -50.26 1.03
CA THR A 5 -46.58 -49.14 0.31
C THR A 5 -45.19 -48.81 0.88
N ALA A 6 -44.37 -48.15 0.04
CA ALA A 6 -43.30 -47.20 0.36
C ALA A 6 -41.84 -47.69 0.28
N LEU A 7 -41.07 -46.98 -0.56
CA LEU A 7 -39.75 -46.36 -0.28
C LEU A 7 -39.29 -45.69 -1.59
N ARG A 8 -39.50 -44.38 -1.78
CA ARG A 8 -38.56 -43.29 -1.43
C ARG A 8 -37.13 -43.58 -1.91
N SER A 9 -36.70 -42.90 -2.97
CA SER A 9 -35.51 -42.03 -2.91
C SER A 9 -35.40 -41.16 -4.16
N LEU A 10 -35.77 -39.90 -3.95
CA LEU A 10 -35.39 -38.71 -4.71
C LEU A 10 -33.86 -38.64 -4.77
N LEU A 11 -33.27 -38.71 -5.95
CA LEU A 11 -31.93 -38.17 -6.20
C LEU A 11 -32.13 -36.79 -6.82
N ILE A 12 -32.14 -35.78 -5.95
CA ILE A 12 -32.15 -34.36 -6.30
C ILE A 12 -30.82 -34.08 -6.97
N ALA A 13 -30.85 -33.81 -8.27
CA ALA A 13 -29.76 -33.18 -9.00
C ALA A 13 -29.59 -31.76 -8.46
N THR A 14 -28.70 -31.57 -7.49
CA THR A 14 -28.32 -30.23 -7.01
C THR A 14 -27.44 -29.58 -8.06
N THR A 15 -28.09 -28.82 -8.94
CA THR A 15 -27.45 -27.79 -9.74
C THR A 15 -26.80 -26.78 -8.80
N PHE A 16 -25.47 -26.67 -8.87
CA PHE A 16 -24.69 -25.62 -8.25
C PHE A 16 -24.84 -24.35 -9.11
N PRO A 17 -25.57 -23.30 -8.69
CA PRO A 17 -25.37 -22.00 -9.28
C PRO A 17 -24.04 -21.44 -8.75
N LEU A 18 -23.09 -21.30 -9.69
CA LEU A 18 -21.90 -20.47 -9.56
C LEU A 18 -22.28 -19.13 -8.94
N MET A 19 -21.98 -18.95 -7.65
CA MET A 19 -21.92 -17.62 -7.07
C MET A 19 -20.71 -16.93 -7.68
N LEU A 20 -20.98 -16.17 -8.74
CA LEU A 20 -20.13 -15.07 -9.18
C LEU A 20 -19.95 -14.12 -7.99
N VAL A 21 -18.88 -14.36 -7.22
CA VAL A 21 -18.30 -13.35 -6.35
C VAL A 21 -17.81 -12.24 -7.28
N GLY A 22 -18.70 -11.28 -7.53
CA GLY A 22 -18.29 -9.99 -8.02
C GLY A 22 -17.41 -9.38 -6.95
N CYS A 23 -16.09 -9.46 -7.13
CA CYS A 23 -15.16 -8.51 -6.54
C CYS A 23 -15.53 -7.13 -7.10
N GLN A 24 -16.54 -6.50 -6.51
CA GLN A 24 -16.68 -5.06 -6.61
C GLN A 24 -15.43 -4.51 -5.94
N SER A 25 -14.43 -4.16 -6.76
CA SER A 25 -13.38 -3.26 -6.36
C SER A 25 -14.08 -1.94 -6.08
N THR A 26 -14.54 -1.79 -4.84
CA THR A 26 -14.91 -0.50 -4.28
C THR A 26 -13.62 0.30 -4.32
N THR A 27 -13.41 1.07 -5.39
CA THR A 27 -12.50 2.21 -5.38
C THR A 27 -13.12 3.21 -4.42
N ASN A 28 -12.94 2.93 -3.14
CA ASN A 28 -13.30 3.82 -2.06
C ASN A 28 -12.38 5.02 -2.29
N ASN A 29 -12.94 6.14 -2.73
CA ASN A 29 -12.28 7.45 -2.70
C ASN A 29 -12.14 7.87 -1.24
N THR A 30 -11.45 7.05 -0.45
CA THR A 30 -11.04 7.36 0.90
C THR A 30 -10.02 8.48 0.75
N LEU A 31 -10.35 9.64 1.32
CA LEU A 31 -9.39 10.71 1.53
C LEU A 31 -8.08 10.08 2.01
N PRO A 32 -6.91 10.38 1.42
CA PRO A 32 -5.66 9.77 1.85
C PRO A 32 -5.50 10.03 3.35
N GLU A 33 -5.29 8.95 4.12
CA GLU A 33 -5.03 9.04 5.56
C GLU A 33 -3.95 10.11 5.82
N PRO A 34 -3.98 10.84 6.95
CA PRO A 34 -3.11 12.00 7.19
C PRO A 34 -1.62 11.74 6.92
N HIS A 35 -1.15 10.51 7.13
CA HIS A 35 0.22 10.08 6.86
C HIS A 35 0.56 10.04 5.36
N TYR A 36 -0.37 9.62 4.48
CA TYR A 36 -0.18 9.63 3.03
C TYR A 36 -0.24 11.05 2.46
N ALA A 37 -1.11 11.91 3.00
CA ALA A 37 -1.14 13.32 2.62
C ALA A 37 0.18 14.04 3.01
N ALA A 38 0.69 13.79 4.21
CA ALA A 38 1.99 14.31 4.64
C ALA A 38 3.14 13.78 3.76
N MET A 39 3.10 12.49 3.40
CA MET A 39 4.10 11.91 2.52
C MET A 39 4.01 12.44 1.08
N ALA A 40 2.80 12.61 0.53
CA ALA A 40 2.60 13.23 -0.78
C ALA A 40 3.18 14.64 -0.86
N ASN A 41 3.03 15.44 0.20
CA ASN A 41 3.67 16.76 0.30
C ASN A 41 5.20 16.67 0.33
N THR A 42 5.73 15.67 1.03
CA THR A 42 7.18 15.45 1.14
C THR A 42 7.76 15.04 -0.20
N ILE A 43 7.20 14.00 -0.84
CA ILE A 43 7.64 13.51 -2.14
C ILE A 43 7.48 14.57 -3.23
N ALA A 44 6.38 15.34 -3.22
CA ALA A 44 6.20 16.45 -4.15
C ALA A 44 7.35 17.46 -4.06
N LYS A 45 7.68 17.93 -2.84
CA LYS A 45 8.79 18.87 -2.62
C LYS A 45 10.14 18.29 -3.03
N LEU A 46 10.39 17.03 -2.70
CA LEU A 46 11.64 16.37 -3.04
C LEU A 46 11.81 16.24 -4.56
N ARG A 47 10.72 16.14 -5.33
CA ARG A 47 10.75 15.98 -6.79
C ARG A 47 10.80 17.28 -7.58
N GLU A 48 10.32 18.39 -7.06
CA GLU A 48 10.17 19.65 -7.81
C GLU A 48 11.46 20.10 -8.51
N GLU A 49 12.58 20.10 -7.79
CA GLU A 49 13.88 20.52 -8.33
C GLU A 49 14.58 19.40 -9.15
N PRO A 50 14.84 18.20 -8.60
CA PRO A 50 15.64 17.18 -9.31
C PRO A 50 14.90 16.56 -10.51
N CYS A 51 13.56 16.51 -10.48
CA CYS A 51 12.76 15.93 -11.56
C CYS A 51 12.18 16.97 -12.52
N ASN A 52 12.47 18.27 -12.34
CA ASN A 52 11.90 19.37 -13.14
C ASN A 52 10.38 19.27 -13.36
N THR A 53 9.67 18.72 -12.38
CA THR A 53 8.25 18.43 -12.50
C THR A 53 7.49 19.26 -11.46
N PRO A 54 6.96 20.44 -11.83
CA PRO A 54 6.16 21.24 -10.91
C PRO A 54 4.89 20.46 -10.55
N VAL A 55 4.66 20.26 -9.26
CA VAL A 55 3.52 19.47 -8.77
C VAL A 55 2.29 20.37 -8.68
N THR A 56 1.32 20.16 -9.57
CA THR A 56 0.01 20.84 -9.48
C THR A 56 -0.84 20.22 -8.36
N SER A 57 -1.87 20.92 -7.88
CA SER A 57 -2.78 20.36 -6.86
C SER A 57 -3.46 19.06 -7.31
N ASN A 58 -3.74 18.91 -8.61
CA ASN A 58 -4.31 17.69 -9.16
C ASN A 58 -3.28 16.55 -9.18
N GLU A 59 -2.02 16.88 -9.52
CA GLU A 59 -0.91 15.94 -9.46
C GLU A 59 -0.65 15.46 -8.03
N GLN A 60 -0.75 16.38 -7.05
CA GLN A 60 -0.58 16.06 -5.65
C GLN A 60 -1.64 15.09 -5.12
N ALA A 61 -2.91 15.28 -5.50
CA ALA A 61 -3.97 14.34 -5.16
C ALA A 61 -3.72 12.96 -5.79
N ARG A 62 -3.19 12.93 -7.02
CA ARG A 62 -2.86 11.69 -7.73
C ARG A 62 -1.67 10.97 -7.08
N LEU A 63 -0.63 11.71 -6.69
CA LEU A 63 0.51 11.19 -5.94
C LEU A 63 0.04 10.55 -4.63
N ALA A 64 -0.83 11.24 -3.89
CA ALA A 64 -1.35 10.76 -2.61
C ALA A 64 -2.14 9.44 -2.70
N GLN A 65 -2.69 9.11 -3.87
CA GLN A 65 -3.51 7.91 -4.06
C GLN A 65 -2.77 6.75 -4.71
N PHE A 66 -1.85 7.04 -5.64
CA PHE A 66 -1.32 6.02 -6.55
C PHE A 66 0.20 5.96 -6.62
N ASP A 67 0.93 6.92 -6.07
CA ASP A 67 2.38 6.92 -6.20
C ASP A 67 3.02 5.91 -5.23
N PRO A 68 3.80 4.94 -5.73
CA PRO A 68 4.47 3.94 -4.90
C PRO A 68 5.33 4.52 -3.78
N MET A 69 6.00 5.66 -4.00
CA MET A 69 6.84 6.30 -2.98
C MET A 69 5.97 6.84 -1.84
N VAL A 70 4.81 7.41 -2.20
CA VAL A 70 3.85 7.90 -1.20
C VAL A 70 3.19 6.76 -0.46
N ILE A 71 2.86 5.66 -1.14
CA ILE A 71 2.24 4.50 -0.50
C ILE A 71 3.21 3.87 0.51
N VAL A 72 4.45 3.59 0.09
CA VAL A 72 5.47 2.99 0.96
C VAL A 72 5.87 3.96 2.08
N GLY A 73 6.14 5.23 1.75
CA GLY A 73 6.54 6.22 2.74
C GLY A 73 5.42 6.58 3.72
N GLY A 74 4.18 6.64 3.26
CA GLY A 74 2.99 6.89 4.08
C GLY A 74 2.74 5.75 5.07
N ALA A 75 2.89 4.50 4.61
CA ALA A 75 2.88 3.35 5.51
C ALA A 75 3.98 3.46 6.55
N LEU A 76 5.24 3.69 6.15
CA LEU A 76 6.33 3.86 7.12
C LEU A 76 6.06 4.94 8.15
N HIS A 77 5.53 6.09 7.74
CA HIS A 77 5.18 7.17 8.67
C HIS A 77 4.07 6.79 9.67
N ALA A 78 3.21 5.82 9.33
CA ALA A 78 2.18 5.31 10.23
C ALA A 78 2.71 4.26 11.22
N TRP A 79 3.70 3.44 10.80
CA TRP A 79 4.17 2.28 11.56
C TRP A 79 5.47 2.53 12.34
N VAL A 80 6.26 3.52 11.94
CA VAL A 80 7.55 3.85 12.56
C VAL A 80 7.36 4.87 13.68
N PRO A 81 7.99 4.67 14.86
CA PRO A 81 7.97 5.68 15.91
C PRO A 81 8.52 7.04 15.45
N PRO A 82 7.95 8.17 15.90
CA PRO A 82 8.36 9.49 15.42
C PRO A 82 9.86 9.81 15.56
N HIS A 83 10.54 9.23 16.55
CA HIS A 83 11.96 9.47 16.80
C HIS A 83 12.89 8.72 15.83
N GLU A 84 12.42 7.64 15.21
CA GLU A 84 13.18 6.87 14.21
C GLU A 84 12.92 7.37 12.78
N PHE A 85 11.77 8.00 12.56
CA PHE A 85 11.34 8.51 11.26
C PHE A 85 12.39 9.39 10.53
N PRO A 86 13.22 10.21 11.21
CA PRO A 86 14.31 10.94 10.54
C PRO A 86 15.29 10.06 9.75
N VAL A 87 15.59 8.84 10.22
CA VAL A 87 16.48 7.90 9.52
C VAL A 87 15.85 7.42 8.22
N TYR A 88 14.54 7.15 8.24
CA TYR A 88 13.80 6.76 7.05
C TYR A 88 13.73 7.92 6.07
N LEU A 89 13.45 9.14 6.55
CA LEU A 89 13.39 10.32 5.69
C LEU A 89 14.72 10.56 4.97
N GLN A 90 15.85 10.37 5.66
CA GLN A 90 17.17 10.44 5.04
C GLN A 90 17.33 9.37 3.94
N ALA A 91 16.97 8.11 4.23
CA ALA A 91 17.03 7.05 3.22
C ALA A 91 16.12 7.35 2.01
N MET A 92 14.94 7.95 2.21
CA MET A 92 14.06 8.37 1.10
C MET A 92 14.70 9.45 0.22
N GLN A 93 15.44 10.38 0.83
CA GLN A 93 16.16 11.44 0.13
C GLN A 93 17.35 10.86 -0.66
N ASP A 94 18.11 9.95 -0.05
CA ASP A 94 19.29 9.34 -0.66
C ASP A 94 18.94 8.47 -1.87
N THR A 95 17.74 7.88 -1.89
CA THR A 95 17.30 6.99 -2.98
C THR A 95 16.29 7.63 -3.92
N LEU A 96 16.01 8.94 -3.75
CA LEU A 96 14.99 9.65 -4.51
C LEU A 96 15.23 9.48 -6.01
N ASP A 97 14.21 9.00 -6.73
CA ASP A 97 14.21 8.88 -8.18
C ASP A 97 12.88 9.42 -8.74
N CYS A 98 12.92 9.87 -9.98
CA CYS A 98 11.74 10.33 -10.70
C CYS A 98 10.85 9.15 -11.12
N ASP A 99 11.42 7.95 -11.26
CA ASP A 99 10.69 6.70 -11.39
C ASP A 99 10.39 6.11 -9.99
N SER A 100 9.10 6.10 -9.63
CA SER A 100 8.64 5.63 -8.32
C SER A 100 8.90 4.13 -8.08
N GLU A 101 8.89 3.30 -9.11
CA GLU A 101 9.13 1.86 -8.97
C GLU A 101 10.62 1.58 -8.77
N GLN A 102 11.48 2.30 -9.52
CA GLN A 102 12.92 2.26 -9.32
C GLN A 102 13.30 2.74 -7.91
N TRP A 103 12.66 3.81 -7.44
CA TRP A 103 12.82 4.29 -6.07
C TRP A 103 12.51 3.18 -5.04
N VAL A 104 11.41 2.41 -5.21
CA VAL A 104 11.06 1.35 -4.24
C VAL A 104 12.18 0.32 -4.14
N SER A 105 12.80 -0.03 -5.26
CA SER A 105 13.93 -0.96 -5.28
C SER A 105 15.15 -0.39 -4.56
N ALA A 106 15.57 0.83 -4.92
CA ALA A 106 16.73 1.49 -4.33
C ALA A 106 16.54 1.78 -2.83
N PHE A 107 15.33 2.15 -2.43
CA PHE A 107 14.95 2.38 -1.04
C PHE A 107 15.06 1.10 -0.21
N LYS A 108 14.52 -0.02 -0.71
CA LYS A 108 14.66 -1.33 -0.05
C LYS A 108 16.12 -1.73 0.10
N GLU A 109 16.91 -1.56 -0.94
CA GLU A 109 18.34 -1.87 -0.92
C GLU A 109 19.11 -0.99 0.09
N THR A 110 18.77 0.29 0.17
CA THR A 110 19.40 1.22 1.12
C THR A 110 19.04 0.87 2.55
N LEU A 111 17.78 0.57 2.83
CA LEU A 111 17.37 0.11 4.16
C LEU A 111 18.04 -1.20 4.56
N SER A 112 18.18 -2.17 3.63
CA SER A 112 18.82 -3.46 3.94
C SER A 112 20.30 -3.34 4.30
N HIS A 113 20.97 -2.28 3.83
CA HIS A 113 22.39 -2.04 4.10
C HIS A 113 22.64 -0.93 5.13
N SER A 114 21.60 -0.28 5.64
CA SER A 114 21.74 0.85 6.56
C SER A 114 22.04 0.35 7.99
N PRO A 115 23.25 0.59 8.53
CA PRO A 115 23.57 0.22 9.91
C PRO A 115 22.73 1.05 10.90
N THR A 116 22.37 2.27 10.53
CA THR A 116 21.53 3.17 11.34
C THR A 116 20.11 2.64 11.46
N PHE A 117 19.52 2.18 10.36
CA PHE A 117 18.20 1.55 10.37
C PHE A 117 18.19 0.26 11.20
N ALA A 118 19.21 -0.59 11.04
CA ALA A 118 19.35 -1.80 11.86
C ALA A 118 19.45 -1.48 13.36
N GLN A 119 20.15 -0.41 13.75
CA GLN A 119 20.23 0.03 15.13
C GLN A 119 18.88 0.53 15.67
N SER A 120 18.13 1.31 14.87
CA SER A 120 16.78 1.76 15.25
C SER A 120 15.82 0.60 15.52
N LEU A 121 15.94 -0.50 14.76
CA LEU A 121 15.16 -1.70 15.01
C LEU A 121 15.52 -2.42 16.31
N THR A 122 16.79 -2.39 16.73
CA THR A 122 17.23 -3.05 17.98
C THR A 122 16.84 -2.30 19.25
N THR A 123 16.43 -1.03 19.15
CA THR A 123 15.96 -0.22 20.28
C THR A 123 14.46 -0.33 20.53
N LEU A 124 13.76 -1.13 19.73
CA LEU A 124 12.30 -1.37 19.79
C LEU A 124 11.92 -2.60 20.63
N ASP A 125 12.89 -3.43 21.04
CA ASP A 125 12.73 -4.54 22.01
C ASP A 125 12.95 -4.06 23.45
#